data_AF-A0A950S2Z3-F1
#
_entry.id   AF-A0A950S2Z3-F1
#
_cell.length_a   1.000
_cell.length_b   1.000
_cell.length_c   1.000
_cell.angle_alpha   90.00
_cell.angle_beta   90.00
_cell.angle_gamma   90.00
#
_symmetry.space_group_name_H-M   'P 1'
#
loop_
_entity.id
_entity.type
_entity.pdbx_description
1 polymer ?
#
loop_
_entity_poly.entity_id
_entity_poly.type
_entity_poly.pdbx_seq_one_letter_code
_entity_poly.pdbx_strand_id
1 'polypeptide(L)'
;YVPISPHDATGPVTLIAGAQTMMSTPNFFRLEIAYSELEVYQRVVDPPFEVHDGYFHVSDRPGLGHELREEYLEQTIGGRVR
;
A
#
# COMPACT_ATOMS: atom_id res chain seq x y z
N TYR A 1 -16.15 22.90 -3.09
CA TYR A 1 -15.18 21.82 -3.33
C TYR A 1 -14.89 21.15 -2.00
N VAL A 2 -14.99 19.82 -1.91
CA VAL A 2 -14.76 19.08 -0.66
C VAL A 2 -13.55 18.15 -0.90
N PRO A 3 -12.44 18.28 -0.16
CA PRO A 3 -11.28 17.42 -0.32
C PRO A 3 -11.56 15.98 0.16
N ILE A 4 -10.90 15.00 -0.47
CA ILE A 4 -10.94 13.59 -0.09
C ILE A 4 -9.57 13.17 0.45
N SER A 5 -9.58 12.53 1.62
CA SER A 5 -8.43 11.85 2.21
C SER A 5 -8.84 10.44 2.59
N PRO A 6 -8.40 9.40 1.87
CA PRO A 6 -8.68 8.02 2.23
C PRO A 6 -7.98 7.66 3.56
N HIS A 7 -8.67 6.88 4.37
CA HIS A 7 -8.17 6.35 5.63
C HIS A 7 -7.50 4.98 5.40
N ASP A 8 -6.38 4.74 6.05
CA ASP A 8 -5.66 3.46 6.09
C ASP A 8 -5.37 3.06 7.54
N ALA A 9 -6.11 2.06 8.02
CA ALA A 9 -5.83 1.40 9.31
C ALA A 9 -5.85 -0.12 9.19
N THR A 10 -5.55 -0.66 8.01
CA THR A 10 -5.62 -2.10 7.76
C THR A 10 -4.30 -2.66 7.28
N GLY A 11 -3.52 -1.91 6.50
CA GLY A 11 -2.22 -2.37 6.05
C GLY A 11 -1.95 -2.07 4.58
N PRO A 12 -0.90 -2.69 4.02
CA PRO A 12 -0.31 -2.26 2.74
C PRO A 12 -1.29 -2.31 1.57
N VAL A 13 -2.25 -3.23 1.57
CA VAL A 13 -3.25 -3.36 0.50
C VAL A 13 -4.20 -2.15 0.47
N THR A 14 -4.65 -1.68 1.63
CA THR A 14 -5.54 -0.49 1.72
C THR A 14 -4.80 0.76 1.32
N LEU A 15 -3.52 0.90 1.72
CA LEU A 15 -2.65 1.99 1.26
C LEU A 15 -2.56 2.05 -0.27
N ILE A 16 -2.22 0.94 -0.94
CA ILE A 16 -2.07 0.89 -2.40
C ILE A 16 -3.41 1.13 -3.10
N ALA A 17 -4.49 0.49 -2.64
CA ALA A 17 -5.81 0.68 -3.24
C ALA A 17 -6.30 2.13 -3.09
N GLY A 18 -6.05 2.74 -1.94
CA GLY A 18 -6.28 4.16 -1.69
C GLY A 18 -5.49 5.04 -2.66
N ALA A 19 -4.19 4.78 -2.81
CA ALA A 19 -3.32 5.51 -3.74
C ALA A 19 -3.80 5.41 -5.20
N GLN A 20 -4.03 4.18 -5.69
CA GLN A 20 -4.53 3.92 -7.06
C GLN A 20 -5.86 4.64 -7.32
N THR A 21 -6.78 4.63 -6.36
CA THR A 21 -8.06 5.35 -6.47
C THR A 21 -7.84 6.86 -6.54
N MET A 22 -6.95 7.39 -5.68
CA MET A 22 -6.69 8.83 -5.60
C MET A 22 -5.94 9.39 -6.80
N MET A 23 -5.15 8.59 -7.52
CA MET A 23 -4.48 9.01 -8.78
C MET A 23 -5.47 9.51 -9.85
N SER A 24 -6.73 9.09 -9.80
CA SER A 24 -7.80 9.52 -10.72
C SER A 24 -8.84 10.43 -10.06
N THR A 25 -8.64 10.81 -8.80
CA THR A 25 -9.61 11.60 -8.03
C THR A 25 -9.20 13.08 -8.01
N PRO A 26 -9.96 13.99 -8.67
CA PRO A 26 -9.54 15.37 -8.88
C PRO A 26 -9.44 16.18 -7.58
N ASN A 27 -10.12 15.73 -6.53
CA ASN A 27 -10.17 16.34 -5.20
C ASN A 27 -9.43 15.60 -4.10
N PHE A 28 -8.42 14.82 -4.48
CA PHE A 28 -7.45 14.25 -3.54
C PHE A 28 -6.73 15.33 -2.74
N PHE A 29 -6.56 15.10 -1.44
CA PHE A 29 -5.82 15.98 -0.53
C PHE A 29 -4.59 15.31 0.08
N ARG A 30 -4.77 14.19 0.80
CA ARG A 30 -3.70 13.43 1.45
C ARG A 30 -4.07 11.96 1.58
N LEU A 31 -3.08 11.09 1.50
CA LEU A 31 -3.18 9.66 1.73
C LEU A 31 -2.64 9.36 3.13
N GLU A 32 -3.43 8.67 3.96
CA GLU A 32 -2.95 8.18 5.25
C GLU A 32 -1.95 7.04 5.05
N ILE A 33 -0.89 7.04 5.86
CA ILE A 33 0.08 5.95 5.95
C ILE A 33 0.51 5.78 7.41
N ALA A 34 0.46 4.56 7.90
CA ALA A 34 1.01 4.22 9.21
C ALA A 34 2.55 4.13 9.10
N TYR A 35 3.23 5.28 9.22
CA TYR A 35 4.69 5.37 9.02
C TYR A 35 5.50 4.45 9.94
N SER A 36 5.01 4.16 11.15
CA SER A 36 5.64 3.21 12.08
C SER A 36 5.64 1.78 11.56
N GLU A 37 4.71 1.44 10.67
CA GLU A 37 4.53 0.09 10.11
C GLU A 37 5.18 -0.06 8.73
N LEU A 38 5.79 0.99 8.19
CA LEU A 38 6.33 0.99 6.82
C LEU A 38 7.35 -0.14 6.60
N GLU A 39 8.20 -0.44 7.59
CA GLU A 39 9.14 -1.57 7.53
C GLU A 39 8.44 -2.92 7.46
N VAL A 40 7.26 -3.08 8.08
CA VAL A 40 6.45 -4.29 7.95
C VAL A 40 5.84 -4.33 6.55
N TYR A 41 5.29 -3.21 6.07
CA TYR A 41 4.64 -3.14 4.76
C TYR A 41 5.61 -3.52 3.64
N GLN A 42 6.85 -3.00 3.68
CA GLN A 42 7.89 -3.33 2.71
C GLN A 42 8.30 -4.81 2.73
N ARG A 43 8.12 -5.50 3.86
CA ARG A 43 8.33 -6.96 3.98
C ARG A 43 7.11 -7.77 3.53
N VAL A 44 5.93 -7.17 3.44
CA VAL A 44 4.68 -7.83 3.03
C VAL A 44 4.52 -7.82 1.51
N VAL A 45 5.03 -6.79 0.80
CA VAL A 45 4.76 -6.61 -0.63
C VAL A 45 6.00 -6.64 -1.53
N ASP A 46 5.81 -7.02 -2.80
CA ASP A 46 6.79 -6.91 -3.89
C ASP A 46 6.22 -6.18 -5.12
N PRO A 47 6.85 -5.11 -5.63
CA PRO A 47 8.06 -4.49 -5.10
C PRO A 47 7.78 -3.76 -3.77
N PRO A 48 8.81 -3.43 -2.97
CA PRO A 48 8.65 -2.55 -1.81
C PRO A 48 8.06 -1.19 -2.20
N PHE A 49 7.52 -0.46 -1.23
CA PHE A 49 6.96 0.87 -1.46
C PHE A 49 8.06 1.92 -1.64
N GLU A 50 7.92 2.72 -2.68
CA GLU A 50 8.74 3.90 -2.93
C GLU A 50 8.13 5.09 -2.17
N VAL A 51 8.60 5.33 -0.96
CA VAL A 51 8.16 6.46 -0.11
C VAL A 51 9.34 7.36 0.21
N HIS A 52 9.36 8.55 -0.36
CA HIS A 52 10.38 9.57 -0.10
C HIS A 52 9.79 10.97 -0.21
N ASP A 53 10.44 11.94 0.45
CA ASP A 53 10.03 13.36 0.44
C ASP A 53 8.57 13.64 0.86
N GLY A 54 7.98 12.72 1.64
CA GLY A 54 6.58 12.81 2.07
C GLY A 54 5.55 12.37 1.02
N TYR A 55 6.00 11.73 -0.06
CA TYR A 55 5.15 11.20 -1.14
C TYR A 55 5.27 9.68 -1.24
N PHE A 56 4.16 9.04 -1.60
CA PHE A 56 4.14 7.63 -2.02
C PHE A 56 4.09 7.59 -3.55
N HIS A 57 5.09 6.96 -4.15
CA HIS A 57 5.21 6.80 -5.60
C HIS A 57 4.55 5.48 -6.03
N VAL A 58 3.41 5.60 -6.69
CA VAL A 58 2.63 4.45 -7.16
C VAL A 58 3.38 3.76 -8.31
N SER A 59 3.49 2.44 -8.22
CA SER A 59 4.13 1.57 -9.22
C SER A 59 3.41 1.61 -10.57
N ASP A 60 4.18 1.62 -11.67
CA ASP A 60 3.66 1.50 -13.05
C ASP A 60 3.33 0.04 -13.45
N ARG A 61 3.53 -0.94 -12.55
CA ARG A 61 3.14 -2.33 -12.81
C ARG A 61 1.61 -2.46 -12.89
N PRO A 62 1.09 -3.43 -13.66
CA PRO A 62 -0.35 -3.63 -13.78
C PRO A 62 -1.08 -3.87 -12.45
N GLY A 63 -2.39 -3.60 -12.43
CA GLY A 63 -3.25 -3.85 -11.27
C GLY A 63 -2.95 -2.91 -10.11
N LEU A 64 -2.75 -3.45 -8.90
CA LEU A 64 -2.32 -2.66 -7.75
C LEU A 64 -0.84 -2.24 -7.85
N GLY A 65 -0.08 -2.88 -8.75
CA GLY A 65 1.34 -2.59 -8.95
C GLY A 65 2.28 -3.28 -7.95
N HIS A 66 1.71 -4.06 -7.01
CA HIS A 66 2.40 -4.84 -5.99
C HIS A 66 1.69 -6.18 -5.78
N GLU A 67 2.47 -7.19 -5.41
CA GLU A 67 2.02 -8.54 -5.02
C GLU A 67 2.34 -8.77 -3.54
N LEU A 68 1.60 -9.67 -2.88
CA LEU A 68 1.94 -10.13 -1.53
C LEU A 68 3.11 -11.12 -1.59
N ARG A 69 4.07 -10.99 -0.68
CA ARG A 69 5.18 -11.93 -0.55
C ARG A 69 4.70 -13.25 0.04
N GLU A 70 4.72 -14.30 -0.76
CA GLU A 70 4.31 -15.65 -0.33
C GLU A 70 5.06 -16.10 0.93
N GLU A 71 6.38 -15.87 1.00
CA GLU A 71 7.21 -16.16 2.16
C GLU A 71 6.73 -15.50 3.45
N TYR A 72 6.19 -14.27 3.37
CA TYR A 72 5.63 -13.57 4.51
C TYR A 72 4.30 -14.18 4.94
N LEU A 73 3.46 -14.57 3.96
CA LEU A 73 2.17 -15.20 4.20
C LEU A 73 2.34 -16.58 4.86
N GLU A 74 3.28 -17.40 4.39
CA GLU A 74 3.58 -18.72 4.96
C GLU A 74 3.99 -18.64 6.43
N GLN A 75 4.84 -17.68 6.79
CA GLN A 75 5.30 -17.46 8.16
C GLN A 75 4.17 -16.99 9.09
N THR A 76 3.28 -16.14 8.58
CA THR A 76 2.27 -15.44 9.40
C THR A 76 0.99 -16.26 9.57
N ILE A 77 0.61 -17.06 8.57
CA ILE A 77 -0.66 -17.79 8.54
C ILE A 77 -0.49 -19.25 8.98
N GLY A 78 0.74 -19.73 9.20
CA GLY A 78 1.02 -20.95 9.97
C GLY A 78 0.53 -22.26 9.35
N GLY A 79 0.40 -22.36 8.02
CA GLY A 79 0.02 -23.62 7.39
C GLY A 79 0.03 -23.60 5.87
N ARG A 80 0.94 -24.38 5.27
CA ARG A 80 0.90 -24.93 3.91
C ARG A 80 -0.06 -24.21 2.94
N VAL A 81 0.46 -23.22 2.23
CA VAL A 81 0.08 -23.05 0.83
C VAL A 81 0.82 -24.17 0.10
N ARG A 82 0.11 -25.25 -0.20
CA ARG A 82 0.59 -26.27 -1.15
C ARG A 82 0.27 -25.82 -2.55
#